data_AF-R6D8R9-F1
#
_entry.id   AF-R6D8R9-F1
#
_cell.length_a   1.000
_cell.length_b   1.000
_cell.length_c   1.000
_cell.angle_alpha   90.00
_cell.angle_beta   90.00
_cell.angle_gamma   90.00
#
_symmetry.space_group_name_H-M   'P 1'
#
loop_
_entity.id
_entity.type
_entity.pdbx_description
1 polymer ?
#
loop_
_entity_poly.entity_id
_entity_poly.type
_entity_poly.pdbx_seq_one_letter_code
_entity_poly.pdbx_strand_id
1 'polypeptide(L)'
;MENKLLYTALLMAAASLTFCGCDNNNEGEDEIQTTDTPLVLTGKNYSFDPKAAGAEWKNGKNIGIFLTTENGEEIINSYENVLYKSIEVPAGYFAPPVGDDPVYFPQDGSKTNLIAYFPYSERLTENRIAMDVSNQNSASPFNFLYSNNCKGVGKDNNKVVMELRPVLSQVVLDLVPGDGVTKEYLEEATVLLKGMNSKAQFNLLSAQFENLEAKKDIKMRASETANSDTAQVIPTASIEGAQLYVSLPKMNREYTWELSEKLSELKQGYRYICTATISLDKISVETTEEPIADWTDGNQATGNLQENWIQRTIDDLPTGAIKVETVNDKPWQYEIGNWIFVAKSVNQIGEAAVINDSSLEHNVIHCKINDNNTWYKTYIAHRMPTPKREVYTLKFKMKGTANKSVRCIILREDKKIIAINAPDNKYQGAYMLNLTEEYKEYQIDFDFSKQVLSIYNTVTDYTETTDEVLENLFLQFSPANNDTEFYLYDVVLELKKN
;
A
#
# COMPACT_ATOMS: atom_id res chain seq x y z
N MET A 1 30.83 -10.07 -7.28
CA MET A 1 30.50 -10.08 -8.72
C MET A 1 29.01 -10.30 -8.84
N GLU A 2 28.22 -9.53 -9.58
CA GLU A 2 28.16 -8.10 -9.83
C GLU A 2 26.64 -7.84 -9.93
N ASN A 3 26.05 -7.14 -8.97
CA ASN A 3 24.65 -6.69 -9.01
C ASN A 3 24.60 -5.41 -9.85
N LYS A 4 24.74 -5.53 -11.18
CA LYS A 4 24.73 -4.39 -12.12
C LYS A 4 23.48 -4.33 -13.00
N LEU A 5 22.51 -5.23 -12.83
CA LEU A 5 21.35 -5.35 -13.73
C LEU A 5 20.03 -4.81 -13.15
N LEU A 6 20.05 -4.28 -11.93
CA LEU A 6 18.85 -3.94 -11.13
C LEU A 6 18.22 -2.56 -11.42
N TYR A 7 18.84 -1.68 -12.22
CA TYR A 7 18.42 -0.27 -12.29
C TYR A 7 17.87 0.23 -13.63
N THR A 8 17.81 -0.62 -14.65
CA THR A 8 17.41 -0.18 -16.00
C THR A 8 15.93 -0.42 -16.31
N ALA A 9 15.22 -1.25 -15.54
CA ALA A 9 13.85 -1.66 -15.87
C ALA A 9 12.74 -0.67 -15.42
N LEU A 10 12.99 0.15 -14.39
CA LEU A 10 11.97 1.09 -13.88
C LEU A 10 11.90 2.43 -14.65
N LEU A 11 12.87 2.73 -15.52
CA LEU A 11 13.01 4.03 -16.18
C LEU A 11 12.40 4.11 -17.60
N MET A 12 11.90 3.01 -18.18
CA MET A 12 11.40 2.99 -19.57
C MET A 12 9.87 3.20 -19.73
N ALA A 13 9.10 3.39 -18.66
CA ALA A 13 7.63 3.40 -18.75
C ALA A 13 6.96 4.78 -18.96
N ALA A 14 7.70 5.87 -19.24
CA ALA A 14 7.09 7.22 -19.31
C ALA A 14 7.64 8.18 -20.38
N ALA A 15 8.32 7.68 -21.42
CA ALA A 15 8.86 8.51 -22.51
C ALA A 15 8.52 7.96 -23.90
N SER A 16 7.34 8.29 -24.43
CA SER A 16 7.05 8.22 -25.87
C SER A 16 5.82 9.06 -26.25
N LEU A 17 5.89 10.37 -26.00
CA LEU A 17 5.04 11.34 -26.68
C LEU A 17 5.88 12.55 -27.07
N THR A 18 6.59 12.44 -28.19
CA THR A 18 7.02 13.61 -28.98
C THR A 18 6.81 13.30 -30.45
N PHE A 19 5.72 13.81 -31.00
CA PHE A 19 5.60 14.07 -32.43
C PHE A 19 6.70 15.07 -32.81
N CYS A 20 7.64 14.64 -33.65
CA CYS A 20 8.42 15.55 -34.47
C CYS A 20 8.37 15.03 -35.91
N GLY A 21 7.60 15.72 -36.74
CA GLY A 21 7.62 15.52 -38.18
C GLY A 21 8.80 16.24 -38.82
N CYS A 22 9.50 15.55 -39.72
CA CYS A 22 9.77 15.91 -41.13
C CYS A 22 11.06 15.23 -41.63
N ASP A 23 10.87 14.35 -42.63
CA ASP A 23 11.68 13.96 -43.81
C ASP A 23 13.22 13.89 -43.71
N ASN A 24 13.93 12.86 -44.20
CA ASN A 24 13.72 12.04 -45.40
C ASN A 24 14.47 10.69 -45.30
N ASN A 25 13.88 9.65 -45.86
CA ASN A 25 14.48 8.46 -46.49
C ASN A 25 15.57 7.69 -45.72
N ASN A 26 15.18 6.55 -45.16
CA ASN A 26 15.72 5.25 -45.58
C ASN A 26 14.86 4.11 -45.02
N GLU A 27 14.41 3.24 -45.91
CA GLU A 27 13.72 2.00 -45.59
C GLU A 27 14.68 1.05 -44.88
N GLY A 28 14.46 0.87 -43.58
CA GLY A 28 14.83 -0.29 -42.80
C GLY A 28 13.66 -0.55 -41.86
N GLU A 29 13.13 -1.76 -41.85
CA GLU A 29 12.00 -2.13 -40.99
C GLU A 29 12.36 -1.85 -39.51
N ASP A 30 11.77 -0.79 -38.95
CA ASP A 30 11.83 -0.50 -37.53
C ASP A 30 10.99 -1.56 -36.79
N GLU A 31 11.65 -2.56 -36.22
CA GLU A 31 11.06 -3.36 -35.14
C GLU A 31 10.71 -2.39 -34.00
N ILE A 32 9.42 -2.14 -33.82
CA ILE A 32 8.87 -1.45 -32.65
C ILE A 32 9.29 -2.27 -31.43
N GLN A 33 10.26 -1.78 -30.64
CA GLN A 33 10.52 -2.32 -29.32
C GLN A 33 9.29 -2.10 -28.44
N THR A 34 8.45 -3.12 -28.30
CA THR A 34 7.32 -3.13 -27.37
C THR A 34 7.89 -3.11 -25.96
N THR A 35 7.73 -2.00 -25.24
CA THR A 35 8.07 -1.91 -23.83
C THR A 35 7.01 -2.63 -23.01
N ASP A 36 7.43 -3.62 -22.22
CA ASP A 36 6.51 -4.39 -21.37
C ASP A 36 5.73 -3.46 -20.43
N THR A 37 4.41 -3.64 -20.36
CA THR A 37 3.54 -2.77 -19.56
C THR A 37 3.22 -3.41 -18.21
N PRO A 38 3.70 -2.87 -17.09
CA PRO A 38 3.50 -3.47 -15.77
C PRO A 38 2.12 -3.14 -15.18
N LEU A 39 1.65 -4.01 -14.30
CA LEU A 39 0.50 -3.79 -13.43
C LEU A 39 0.79 -2.68 -12.40
N VAL A 40 -0.11 -1.70 -12.33
CA VAL A 40 -0.15 -0.70 -11.27
C VAL A 40 -1.36 -0.96 -10.39
N LEU A 41 -1.12 -1.44 -9.17
CA LEU A 41 -2.14 -1.96 -8.28
C LEU A 41 -2.37 -1.05 -7.07
N THR A 42 -3.63 -0.67 -6.85
CA THR A 42 -4.12 -0.13 -5.58
C THR A 42 -5.16 -1.07 -4.98
N GLY A 43 -5.41 -0.98 -3.68
CA GLY A 43 -6.46 -1.77 -3.08
C GLY A 43 -7.19 -1.08 -1.92
N LYS A 44 -8.38 -1.61 -1.66
CA LYS A 44 -9.18 -1.33 -0.45
C LYS A 44 -9.51 -2.64 0.23
N ASN A 45 -9.62 -2.61 1.55
CA ASN A 45 -10.15 -3.75 2.31
C ASN A 45 -11.54 -3.40 2.87
N TYR A 46 -12.44 -4.37 2.83
CA TYR A 46 -13.82 -4.21 3.30
C TYR A 46 -14.11 -5.18 4.45
N SER A 47 -15.15 -4.85 5.22
CA SER A 47 -15.70 -5.70 6.27
C SER A 47 -17.08 -6.21 5.87
N PHE A 48 -17.78 -6.89 6.79
CA PHE A 48 -19.17 -7.31 6.62
C PHE A 48 -20.18 -6.15 6.74
N ASP A 49 -19.74 -4.93 7.07
CA ASP A 49 -20.63 -3.77 7.06
C ASP A 49 -20.92 -3.32 5.61
N PRO A 50 -22.18 -3.45 5.13
CA PRO A 50 -22.54 -3.05 3.77
C PRO A 50 -22.38 -1.55 3.51
N LYS A 51 -22.27 -0.73 4.57
CA LYS A 51 -22.10 0.72 4.47
C LYS A 51 -20.64 1.17 4.53
N ALA A 52 -19.69 0.26 4.75
CA ALA A 52 -18.28 0.60 4.84
C ALA A 52 -17.74 1.07 3.47
N ALA A 53 -17.06 2.22 3.44
CA ALA A 53 -16.48 2.80 2.21
C ALA A 53 -15.16 2.15 1.74
N GLY A 54 -14.76 1.06 2.39
CA GLY A 54 -13.45 0.41 2.25
C GLY A 54 -12.36 1.19 2.99
N ALA A 55 -11.50 0.47 3.71
CA ALA A 55 -10.36 1.04 4.39
C ALA A 55 -9.10 0.93 3.53
N GLU A 56 -8.18 1.89 3.71
CA GLU A 56 -6.84 1.83 3.13
C GLU A 56 -6.02 0.72 3.81
N TRP A 57 -5.08 0.18 3.05
CA TRP A 57 -4.15 -0.82 3.57
C TRP A 57 -3.04 -0.14 4.37
N LYS A 58 -2.81 -0.61 5.59
CA LYS A 58 -1.60 -0.27 6.34
C LYS A 58 -0.39 -0.85 5.63
N ASN A 59 0.77 -0.20 5.74
CA ASN A 59 2.03 -0.70 5.17
C ASN A 59 2.33 -2.15 5.60
N GLY A 60 2.97 -2.91 4.71
CA GLY A 60 3.49 -4.25 5.02
C GLY A 60 2.49 -5.41 5.00
N LYS A 61 1.34 -5.28 4.36
CA LYS A 61 0.38 -6.38 4.13
C LYS A 61 0.68 -7.08 2.81
N ASN A 62 0.78 -8.40 2.87
CA ASN A 62 1.13 -9.23 1.73
C ASN A 62 -0.13 -9.83 1.11
N ILE A 63 -0.29 -9.69 -0.20
CA ILE A 63 -1.35 -10.29 -1.01
C ILE A 63 -0.75 -11.20 -2.07
N GLY A 64 -1.51 -12.22 -2.47
CA GLY A 64 -1.19 -13.05 -3.64
C GLY A 64 -1.99 -12.61 -4.84
N ILE A 65 -1.34 -12.46 -5.98
CA ILE A 65 -1.93 -12.03 -7.26
C ILE A 65 -1.92 -13.18 -8.26
N PHE A 66 -3.01 -13.33 -9.00
CA PHE A 66 -3.08 -14.18 -10.18
C PHE A 66 -3.48 -13.35 -11.39
N LEU A 67 -2.82 -13.61 -12.52
CA LEU A 67 -3.25 -13.12 -13.81
C LEU A 67 -3.85 -14.29 -14.60
N THR A 68 -5.07 -14.12 -15.08
CA THR A 68 -5.75 -15.12 -15.92
C THR A 68 -6.04 -14.56 -17.30
N THR A 69 -6.31 -15.45 -18.25
CA THR A 69 -6.97 -15.12 -19.51
C THR A 69 -8.31 -14.40 -19.29
N GLU A 70 -8.82 -13.70 -20.30
CA GLU A 70 -10.08 -12.94 -20.24
C GLU A 70 -11.30 -13.81 -19.85
N ASN A 71 -11.34 -15.08 -20.29
CA ASN A 71 -12.40 -16.01 -19.88
C ASN A 71 -12.29 -16.47 -18.41
N GLY A 72 -11.16 -16.19 -17.74
CA GLY A 72 -10.93 -16.55 -16.33
C GLY A 72 -10.62 -18.03 -16.08
N GLU A 73 -10.45 -18.83 -17.13
CA GLU A 73 -10.30 -20.29 -17.01
C GLU A 73 -8.84 -20.73 -16.84
N GLU A 74 -7.90 -19.98 -17.41
CA GLU A 74 -6.48 -20.34 -17.43
C GLU A 74 -5.65 -19.28 -16.72
N ILE A 75 -4.77 -19.74 -15.81
CA ILE A 75 -3.73 -18.89 -15.23
C ILE A 75 -2.63 -18.72 -16.28
N ILE A 76 -2.19 -17.48 -16.46
CA ILE A 76 -0.96 -17.23 -17.20
C ILE A 76 0.18 -17.67 -16.29
N ASN A 77 0.70 -18.89 -16.50
CA ASN A 77 1.55 -19.64 -15.55
C ASN A 77 2.69 -18.84 -14.90
N SER A 78 3.24 -17.82 -15.56
CA SER A 78 4.28 -16.95 -14.99
C SER A 78 3.77 -16.05 -13.85
N TYR A 79 2.46 -15.91 -13.70
CA TYR A 79 1.79 -15.02 -12.77
C TYR A 79 0.78 -15.78 -11.89
N GLU A 80 1.17 -16.97 -11.43
CA GLU A 80 0.46 -17.72 -10.42
C GLU A 80 0.94 -17.31 -9.02
N ASN A 81 0.02 -16.85 -8.16
CA ASN A 81 0.29 -16.51 -6.75
C ASN A 81 1.50 -15.57 -6.53
N VAL A 82 1.62 -14.52 -7.34
CA VAL A 82 2.70 -13.54 -7.26
C VAL A 82 2.53 -12.69 -6.00
N LEU A 83 3.59 -12.59 -5.19
CA LEU A 83 3.58 -11.80 -3.96
C LEU A 83 3.60 -10.31 -4.29
N TYR A 84 2.64 -9.57 -3.72
CA TYR A 84 2.62 -8.11 -3.69
C TYR A 84 2.50 -7.64 -2.24
N LYS A 85 3.13 -6.51 -1.90
CA LYS A 85 3.16 -5.91 -0.57
C LYS A 85 2.57 -4.51 -0.62
N SER A 86 1.67 -4.18 0.30
CA SER A 86 1.13 -2.83 0.44
C SER A 86 2.23 -1.87 0.87
N ILE A 87 2.32 -0.72 0.22
CA ILE A 87 3.31 0.33 0.51
C ILE A 87 2.64 1.52 1.21
N GLU A 88 3.43 2.25 1.99
CA GLU A 88 2.98 3.44 2.71
C GLU A 88 2.90 4.68 1.83
N VAL A 89 3.81 4.77 0.85
CA VAL A 89 3.91 5.91 -0.05
C VAL A 89 4.07 5.43 -1.49
N PRO A 90 3.11 5.72 -2.38
CA PRO A 90 1.79 6.29 -2.09
C PRO A 90 0.88 5.31 -1.32
N ALA A 91 0.11 5.83 -0.35
CA ALA A 91 -0.78 5.01 0.47
C ALA A 91 -1.84 4.27 -0.36
N GLY A 92 -2.15 3.03 0.04
CA GLY A 92 -3.13 2.18 -0.65
C GLY A 92 -2.62 1.45 -1.89
N TYR A 93 -1.35 1.63 -2.27
CA TYR A 93 -0.72 0.92 -3.38
C TYR A 93 -0.08 -0.40 -2.94
N PHE A 94 0.15 -1.26 -3.92
CA PHE A 94 0.88 -2.52 -3.77
C PHE A 94 1.99 -2.63 -4.80
N ALA A 95 3.14 -3.17 -4.39
CA ALA A 95 4.28 -3.43 -5.24
C ALA A 95 4.87 -4.82 -4.98
N PRO A 96 5.52 -5.46 -5.97
CA PRO A 96 6.28 -6.68 -5.72
C PRO A 96 7.43 -6.41 -4.71
N PRO A 97 7.95 -7.44 -4.03
CA PRO A 97 9.18 -7.31 -3.24
C PRO A 97 10.33 -6.72 -4.06
N VAL A 98 11.25 -6.03 -3.38
CA VAL A 98 12.42 -5.45 -4.03
C VAL A 98 13.26 -6.55 -4.68
N GLY A 99 13.45 -6.45 -5.99
CA GLY A 99 14.21 -7.42 -6.79
C GLY A 99 13.36 -8.44 -7.53
N ASP A 100 12.05 -8.48 -7.27
CA ASP A 100 11.11 -9.31 -8.01
C ASP A 100 10.48 -8.50 -9.16
N ASP A 101 10.21 -9.17 -10.27
CA ASP A 101 9.53 -8.56 -11.41
C ASP A 101 8.04 -8.34 -11.10
N PRO A 102 7.45 -7.21 -11.53
CA PRO A 102 6.02 -7.02 -11.47
C PRO A 102 5.31 -7.94 -12.47
N VAL A 103 3.99 -8.06 -12.33
CA VAL A 103 3.13 -8.64 -13.36
C VAL A 103 3.13 -7.73 -14.59
N TYR A 104 3.52 -8.25 -15.75
CA TYR A 104 3.40 -7.55 -17.04
C TYR A 104 2.22 -8.09 -17.85
N PHE A 105 1.49 -7.16 -18.50
CA PHE A 105 0.38 -7.52 -19.36
C PHE A 105 0.84 -8.03 -20.74
N PRO A 106 0.04 -8.90 -21.40
CA PRO A 106 0.32 -9.34 -22.77
C PRO A 106 0.50 -8.17 -23.75
N GLN A 107 1.60 -8.20 -24.51
CA GLN A 107 1.95 -7.12 -25.45
C GLN A 107 1.14 -7.15 -26.75
N ASP A 108 0.59 -8.31 -27.08
CA ASP A 108 -0.34 -8.54 -28.20
C ASP A 108 -1.70 -7.81 -28.02
N GLY A 109 -1.93 -7.20 -26.85
CA GLY A 109 -3.16 -6.49 -26.52
C GLY A 109 -4.27 -7.40 -25.98
N SER A 110 -3.99 -8.69 -25.79
CA SER A 110 -4.91 -9.63 -25.16
C SER A 110 -5.33 -9.13 -23.78
N LYS A 111 -6.63 -9.21 -23.52
CA LYS A 111 -7.21 -8.84 -22.23
C LYS A 111 -7.05 -9.97 -21.22
N THR A 112 -6.97 -9.59 -19.96
CA THR A 112 -6.71 -10.49 -18.83
C THR A 112 -7.60 -10.13 -17.65
N ASN A 113 -7.70 -11.02 -16.67
CA ASN A 113 -8.33 -10.70 -15.40
C ASN A 113 -7.32 -10.80 -14.26
N LEU A 114 -7.56 -10.04 -13.20
CA LEU A 114 -6.76 -10.10 -11.97
C LEU A 114 -7.58 -10.69 -10.84
N ILE A 115 -6.93 -11.56 -10.07
CA ILE A 115 -7.42 -12.09 -8.81
C ILE A 115 -6.42 -11.72 -7.73
N ALA A 116 -6.90 -11.26 -6.57
CA ALA A 116 -6.08 -11.00 -5.41
C ALA A 116 -6.69 -11.61 -4.15
N TYR A 117 -5.84 -12.05 -3.22
CA TYR A 117 -6.29 -12.46 -1.90
C TYR A 117 -5.31 -12.03 -0.80
N PHE A 118 -5.84 -11.89 0.41
CA PHE A 118 -5.10 -11.59 1.63
C PHE A 118 -5.54 -12.56 2.75
N PRO A 119 -4.66 -12.96 3.68
CA PRO A 119 -3.21 -12.79 3.64
C PRO A 119 -2.56 -13.75 2.63
N TYR A 120 -1.45 -13.31 2.02
CA TYR A 120 -0.63 -14.15 1.15
C TYR A 120 -0.17 -15.45 1.83
N SER A 121 -0.20 -16.55 1.07
CA SER A 121 0.40 -17.83 1.44
C SER A 121 1.31 -18.32 0.32
N GLU A 122 2.56 -18.65 0.65
CA GLU A 122 3.50 -19.29 -0.29
C GLU A 122 3.05 -20.70 -0.70
N ARG A 123 2.25 -21.36 0.16
CA ARG A 123 1.87 -22.77 -0.01
C ARG A 123 0.40 -22.85 -0.31
N LEU A 124 0.09 -22.97 -1.60
CA LEU A 124 -1.24 -23.30 -2.10
C LEU A 124 -1.28 -24.77 -2.52
N THR A 125 -2.42 -25.40 -2.30
CA THR A 125 -2.70 -26.73 -2.86
C THR A 125 -3.68 -26.52 -4.00
N GLU A 126 -3.22 -26.64 -5.25
CA GLU A 126 -4.08 -26.48 -6.44
C GLU A 126 -4.93 -25.20 -6.40
N ASN A 127 -4.30 -24.05 -6.11
CA ASN A 127 -4.97 -22.73 -6.04
C ASN A 127 -6.11 -22.63 -5.01
N ARG A 128 -6.03 -23.43 -3.94
CA ARG A 128 -6.98 -23.41 -2.83
C ARG A 128 -6.37 -22.97 -1.53
N ILE A 129 -7.19 -22.28 -0.73
CA ILE A 129 -6.90 -21.88 0.64
C ILE A 129 -7.75 -22.73 1.59
N ALA A 130 -7.09 -23.45 2.50
CA ALA A 130 -7.79 -24.20 3.53
C ALA A 130 -8.41 -23.26 4.57
N MET A 131 -9.67 -23.50 4.91
CA MET A 131 -10.44 -22.70 5.85
C MET A 131 -10.92 -23.58 7.00
N ASP A 132 -10.67 -23.15 8.24
CA ASP A 132 -11.18 -23.79 9.46
C ASP A 132 -11.87 -22.75 10.34
N VAL A 133 -13.20 -22.76 10.38
CA VAL A 133 -14.03 -21.81 11.14
C VAL A 133 -14.48 -22.38 12.49
N SER A 134 -13.91 -23.50 12.94
CA SER A 134 -14.33 -24.15 14.19
C SER A 134 -14.03 -23.33 15.45
N ASN A 135 -13.04 -22.44 15.42
CA ASN A 135 -12.66 -21.59 16.53
C ASN A 135 -12.85 -20.11 16.19
N GLN A 136 -13.95 -19.51 16.64
CA GLN A 136 -14.30 -18.11 16.37
C GLN A 136 -13.39 -17.06 17.05
N ASN A 137 -12.39 -17.49 17.83
CA ASN A 137 -11.42 -16.61 18.48
C ASN A 137 -10.05 -16.59 17.80
N SER A 138 -9.83 -17.38 16.73
CA SER A 138 -8.61 -17.29 15.94
C SER A 138 -8.64 -16.08 15.00
N ALA A 139 -7.48 -15.60 14.54
CA ALA A 139 -7.42 -14.53 13.53
C ALA A 139 -7.58 -15.08 12.09
N SER A 140 -7.09 -16.30 11.84
CA SER A 140 -7.29 -17.05 10.61
C SER A 140 -8.46 -18.02 10.81
N PRO A 141 -9.39 -18.18 9.86
CA PRO A 141 -9.43 -17.57 8.53
C PRO A 141 -10.18 -16.23 8.44
N PHE A 142 -10.65 -15.64 9.54
CA PHE A 142 -11.58 -14.49 9.51
C PHE A 142 -10.98 -13.18 8.96
N ASN A 143 -9.65 -13.10 8.85
CA ASN A 143 -8.96 -12.02 8.16
C ASN A 143 -8.79 -12.26 6.64
N PHE A 144 -9.30 -13.38 6.12
CA PHE A 144 -9.17 -13.70 4.70
C PHE A 144 -10.08 -12.82 3.85
N LEU A 145 -9.49 -12.16 2.85
CA LEU A 145 -10.18 -11.29 1.91
C LEU A 145 -9.82 -11.69 0.48
N TYR A 146 -10.74 -11.49 -0.44
CA TYR A 146 -10.61 -11.87 -1.84
C TYR A 146 -11.16 -10.78 -2.76
N SER A 147 -10.57 -10.64 -3.94
CA SER A 147 -11.13 -9.84 -5.03
C SER A 147 -10.84 -10.47 -6.39
N ASN A 148 -11.81 -10.38 -7.29
CA ASN A 148 -11.64 -10.66 -8.71
C ASN A 148 -12.30 -9.58 -9.59
N ASN A 149 -12.45 -8.36 -9.06
CA ASN A 149 -13.21 -7.26 -9.65
C ASN A 149 -12.56 -6.59 -10.88
N CYS A 150 -11.28 -6.89 -11.14
CA CYS A 150 -10.55 -6.34 -12.28
C CYS A 150 -10.63 -7.32 -13.46
N LYS A 151 -11.51 -7.02 -14.42
CA LYS A 151 -11.83 -7.89 -15.56
C LYS A 151 -11.54 -7.21 -16.87
N GLY A 152 -10.84 -7.84 -17.81
CA GLY A 152 -10.51 -7.20 -19.09
C GLY A 152 -9.42 -6.13 -18.99
N VAL A 153 -8.50 -6.29 -18.05
CA VAL A 153 -7.30 -5.46 -17.88
C VAL A 153 -6.20 -5.86 -18.86
N GLY A 154 -5.32 -4.93 -19.19
CA GLY A 154 -4.26 -5.12 -20.16
C GLY A 154 -3.36 -3.89 -20.26
N LYS A 155 -2.49 -3.88 -21.26
CA LYS A 155 -1.49 -2.80 -21.43
C LYS A 155 -2.11 -1.39 -21.52
N ASP A 156 -3.28 -1.25 -22.12
CA ASP A 156 -3.93 0.07 -22.30
C ASP A 156 -4.70 0.56 -21.06
N ASN A 157 -4.90 -0.31 -20.06
CA ASN A 157 -5.62 -0.04 -18.82
C ASN A 157 -4.94 -0.74 -17.63
N ASN A 158 -3.66 -0.46 -17.47
CA ASN A 158 -2.77 -1.15 -16.54
C ASN A 158 -2.87 -0.70 -15.07
N LYS A 159 -3.68 0.34 -14.79
CA LYS A 159 -3.95 0.87 -13.45
C LYS A 159 -5.27 0.32 -12.93
N VAL A 160 -5.22 -0.34 -11.78
CA VAL A 160 -6.38 -1.07 -11.26
C VAL A 160 -6.60 -0.82 -9.76
N VAL A 161 -7.85 -0.93 -9.33
CA VAL A 161 -8.28 -0.85 -7.93
C VAL A 161 -8.91 -2.18 -7.52
N MET A 162 -8.21 -2.94 -6.68
CA MET A 162 -8.73 -4.19 -6.12
C MET A 162 -9.52 -3.92 -4.84
N GLU A 163 -10.76 -4.39 -4.80
CA GLU A 163 -11.62 -4.28 -3.62
C GLU A 163 -11.68 -5.61 -2.88
N LEU A 164 -10.80 -5.85 -1.91
CA LEU A 164 -10.74 -7.13 -1.21
C LEU A 164 -11.84 -7.22 -0.14
N ARG A 165 -12.69 -8.24 -0.24
CA ARG A 165 -13.88 -8.45 0.58
C ARG A 165 -13.86 -9.80 1.31
N PRO A 166 -14.52 -9.92 2.48
CA PRO A 166 -14.70 -11.22 3.14
C PRO A 166 -15.52 -12.17 2.26
N VAL A 167 -15.17 -13.46 2.31
CA VAL A 167 -15.86 -14.52 1.52
C VAL A 167 -16.75 -15.43 2.37
N LEU A 168 -16.63 -15.37 3.70
CA LEU A 168 -17.49 -16.14 4.60
C LEU A 168 -18.91 -15.54 4.66
N SER A 169 -19.83 -16.21 5.35
CA SER A 169 -21.09 -15.62 5.81
C SER A 169 -20.94 -15.20 7.27
N GLN A 170 -21.47 -14.06 7.67
CA GLN A 170 -21.55 -13.65 9.07
C GLN A 170 -22.97 -13.85 9.59
N VAL A 171 -23.11 -14.57 10.70
CA VAL A 171 -24.35 -14.67 11.48
C VAL A 171 -24.17 -13.83 12.74
N VAL A 172 -25.13 -12.97 13.01
CA VAL A 172 -25.24 -12.18 14.24
C VAL A 172 -26.53 -12.58 14.93
N LEU A 173 -26.47 -12.88 16.22
CA LEU A 173 -27.64 -13.15 17.05
C LEU A 173 -27.76 -12.06 18.10
N ASP A 174 -28.82 -11.26 17.99
CA ASP A 174 -29.16 -10.25 18.99
C ASP A 174 -30.26 -10.80 19.90
N LEU A 175 -29.99 -10.89 21.20
CA LEU A 175 -30.98 -11.33 22.20
C LEU A 175 -31.72 -10.12 22.75
N VAL A 176 -33.05 -10.11 22.60
CA VAL A 176 -33.92 -9.02 23.05
C VAL A 176 -34.91 -9.56 24.08
N PRO A 177 -35.15 -8.85 25.21
CA PRO A 177 -36.13 -9.27 26.20
C PRO A 177 -37.55 -9.18 25.62
N GLY A 178 -38.30 -10.28 25.75
CA GLY A 178 -39.73 -10.35 25.52
C GLY A 178 -40.53 -10.39 26.82
N ASP A 179 -41.73 -10.98 26.76
CA ASP A 179 -42.66 -11.01 27.88
C ASP A 179 -42.07 -11.73 29.11
N GLY A 180 -41.99 -11.00 30.22
CA GLY A 180 -41.52 -11.52 31.51
C GLY A 180 -40.01 -11.70 31.62
N VAL A 181 -39.22 -11.16 30.68
CA VAL A 181 -37.76 -11.26 30.65
C VAL A 181 -37.13 -9.87 30.75
N THR A 182 -36.05 -9.73 31.53
CA THR A 182 -35.27 -8.48 31.60
C THR A 182 -33.95 -8.63 30.85
N LYS A 183 -33.24 -7.53 30.61
CA LYS A 183 -31.94 -7.58 29.91
C LYS A 183 -30.88 -8.35 30.71
N GLU A 184 -30.92 -8.24 32.04
CA GLU A 184 -29.99 -8.90 32.96
C GLU A 184 -30.11 -10.43 32.88
N TYR A 185 -31.29 -10.95 32.53
CA TYR A 185 -31.52 -12.38 32.33
C TYR A 185 -30.87 -12.94 31.07
N LEU A 186 -30.54 -12.07 30.11
CA LEU A 186 -29.87 -12.44 28.85
C LEU A 186 -28.35 -12.37 28.95
N GLU A 187 -27.82 -11.79 30.02
CA GLU A 187 -26.39 -11.78 30.27
C GLU A 187 -25.84 -13.19 30.49
N GLU A 188 -24.57 -13.40 30.16
CA GLU A 188 -23.89 -14.70 30.26
C GLU A 188 -24.52 -15.80 29.37
N ALA A 189 -25.36 -15.40 28.41
CA ALA A 189 -25.85 -16.32 27.39
C ALA A 189 -24.68 -17.01 26.67
N THR A 190 -24.88 -18.28 26.33
CA THR A 190 -23.96 -19.02 25.48
C THR A 190 -24.70 -19.48 24.24
N VAL A 191 -24.17 -19.13 23.07
CA VAL A 191 -24.77 -19.46 21.79
C VAL A 191 -23.89 -20.40 20.99
N LEU A 192 -24.50 -21.47 20.47
CA LEU A 192 -23.89 -22.43 19.55
C LEU A 192 -24.66 -22.45 18.23
N LEU A 193 -23.95 -22.37 17.12
CA LEU A 193 -24.48 -22.65 15.80
C LEU A 193 -24.14 -24.09 15.43
N LYS A 194 -25.15 -24.96 15.42
CA LYS A 194 -25.03 -26.41 15.24
C LYS A 194 -25.25 -26.81 13.78
N GLY A 195 -24.73 -27.98 13.41
CA GLY A 195 -25.01 -28.59 12.10
C GLY A 195 -24.26 -27.97 10.91
N MET A 196 -23.35 -27.02 11.15
CA MET A 196 -22.60 -26.31 10.11
C MET A 196 -21.29 -27.02 9.77
N ASN A 197 -20.89 -26.98 8.50
CA ASN A 197 -19.54 -27.38 8.10
C ASN A 197 -18.52 -26.45 8.75
N SER A 198 -17.48 -27.02 9.35
CA SER A 198 -16.42 -26.26 10.03
C SER A 198 -15.15 -26.13 9.22
N LYS A 199 -15.00 -26.93 8.14
CA LYS A 199 -13.84 -26.90 7.25
C LYS A 199 -14.26 -26.89 5.78
N ALA A 200 -13.46 -26.21 4.98
CA ALA A 200 -13.62 -26.16 3.52
C ALA A 200 -12.30 -25.74 2.87
N GLN A 201 -12.30 -25.73 1.54
CA GLN A 201 -11.25 -25.12 0.74
C GLN A 201 -11.85 -24.04 -0.15
N PHE A 202 -11.32 -22.82 -0.08
CA PHE A 202 -11.72 -21.74 -0.97
C PHE A 202 -10.88 -21.77 -2.24
N ASN A 203 -11.51 -21.93 -3.40
CA ASN A 203 -10.85 -21.95 -4.70
C ASN A 203 -10.69 -20.51 -5.23
N LEU A 204 -9.44 -20.10 -5.44
CA LEU A 204 -9.11 -18.72 -5.82
C LEU A 204 -9.57 -18.37 -7.25
N LEU A 205 -9.71 -19.35 -8.14
CA LEU A 205 -10.16 -19.13 -9.53
C LEU A 205 -11.67 -19.04 -9.62
N SER A 206 -12.39 -20.03 -9.08
CA SER A 206 -13.86 -20.07 -9.13
C SER A 206 -14.53 -19.13 -8.12
N ALA A 207 -13.77 -18.65 -7.13
CA ALA A 207 -14.26 -17.90 -5.98
C ALA A 207 -15.31 -18.65 -5.15
N GLN A 208 -15.27 -19.99 -5.15
CA GLN A 208 -16.23 -20.85 -4.46
C GLN A 208 -15.57 -21.67 -3.35
N PHE A 209 -16.38 -22.06 -2.36
CA PHE A 209 -16.01 -23.07 -1.37
C PHE A 209 -16.24 -24.47 -1.93
N GLU A 210 -15.24 -25.33 -1.77
CA GLU A 210 -15.20 -26.72 -2.18
C GLU A 210 -14.78 -27.60 -0.98
N ASN A 211 -14.88 -28.92 -1.13
CA ASN A 211 -14.40 -29.90 -0.13
C ASN A 211 -14.89 -29.60 1.29
N LEU A 212 -16.21 -29.38 1.42
CA LEU A 212 -16.87 -29.13 2.69
C LEU A 212 -16.75 -30.35 3.60
N GLU A 213 -16.23 -30.13 4.81
CA GLU A 213 -15.95 -31.20 5.76
C GLU A 213 -16.36 -30.83 7.19
N ALA A 214 -16.50 -31.87 8.02
CA ALA A 214 -16.64 -31.79 9.47
C ALA A 214 -17.79 -30.89 9.94
N LYS A 215 -19.02 -31.42 9.96
CA LYS A 215 -20.12 -30.78 10.69
C LYS A 215 -19.81 -30.73 12.18
N LYS A 216 -19.74 -29.53 12.76
CA LYS A 216 -19.45 -29.31 14.18
C LYS A 216 -20.30 -28.16 14.72
N ASP A 217 -20.52 -28.19 16.02
CA ASP A 217 -21.10 -27.06 16.74
C ASP A 217 -20.05 -25.95 16.84
N ILE A 218 -20.40 -24.77 16.34
CA ILE A 218 -19.56 -23.57 16.36
C ILE A 218 -20.05 -22.69 17.51
N LYS A 219 -19.20 -22.50 18.53
CA LYS A 219 -19.48 -21.53 19.59
C LYS A 219 -19.33 -20.12 19.03
N MET A 220 -20.40 -19.33 19.13
CA MET A 220 -20.38 -17.93 18.70
C MET A 220 -19.54 -17.09 19.67
N ARG A 221 -18.98 -15.99 19.15
CA ARG A 221 -18.18 -15.04 19.91
C ARG A 221 -19.06 -13.86 20.30
N ALA A 222 -18.93 -13.36 21.53
CA ALA A 222 -19.56 -12.11 21.93
C ALA A 222 -19.19 -10.96 20.96
N SER A 223 -20.20 -10.19 20.56
CA SER A 223 -20.02 -8.97 19.75
C SER A 223 -19.75 -7.77 20.67
N GLU A 224 -19.51 -6.59 20.08
CA GLU A 224 -19.38 -5.34 20.85
C GLU A 224 -20.72 -4.84 21.40
N THR A 225 -21.83 -5.31 20.82
CA THR A 225 -23.18 -4.99 21.28
C THR A 225 -23.54 -5.89 22.46
N ALA A 226 -24.08 -5.31 23.53
CA ALA A 226 -24.52 -6.09 24.69
C ALA A 226 -25.60 -7.11 24.31
N ASN A 227 -25.51 -8.33 24.86
CA ASN A 227 -26.40 -9.45 24.59
C ASN A 227 -26.47 -9.85 23.10
N SER A 228 -25.35 -9.70 22.39
CA SER A 228 -25.23 -10.06 20.98
C SER A 228 -23.99 -10.91 20.76
N ASP A 229 -24.16 -11.98 19.98
CA ASP A 229 -23.09 -12.91 19.61
C ASP A 229 -22.95 -12.94 18.07
N THR A 230 -21.76 -13.21 17.57
CA THR A 230 -21.47 -13.33 16.14
C THR A 230 -20.63 -14.56 15.83
N ALA A 231 -20.86 -15.16 14.66
CA ALA A 231 -19.98 -16.16 14.07
C ALA A 231 -19.83 -15.92 12.58
N GLN A 232 -18.63 -16.17 12.07
CA GLN A 232 -18.38 -16.27 10.64
C GLN A 232 -18.28 -17.75 10.27
N VAL A 233 -19.04 -18.16 9.26
CA VAL A 233 -19.19 -19.56 8.86
C VAL A 233 -18.99 -19.72 7.35
N ILE A 234 -18.72 -20.96 6.95
CA ILE A 234 -18.62 -21.31 5.54
C ILE A 234 -20.01 -21.17 4.89
N PRO A 235 -20.16 -20.39 3.80
CA PRO A 235 -21.38 -20.30 3.03
C PRO A 235 -21.89 -21.67 2.59
N THR A 236 -23.20 -21.87 2.58
CA THR A 236 -23.79 -23.17 2.23
C THR A 236 -25.17 -23.00 1.60
N ALA A 237 -25.39 -23.72 0.49
CA ALA A 237 -26.66 -23.74 -0.23
C ALA A 237 -27.78 -24.51 0.50
N SER A 238 -27.44 -25.31 1.50
CA SER A 238 -28.42 -25.99 2.35
C SER A 238 -28.02 -25.91 3.81
N ILE A 239 -28.93 -25.33 4.60
CA ILE A 239 -28.86 -25.21 6.05
C ILE A 239 -29.83 -26.17 6.75
N GLU A 240 -30.23 -27.24 6.07
CA GLU A 240 -31.11 -28.25 6.67
C GLU A 240 -30.44 -28.89 7.90
N GLY A 241 -31.14 -28.81 9.04
CA GLY A 241 -30.66 -29.26 10.34
C GLY A 241 -29.63 -28.33 11.00
N ALA A 242 -29.41 -27.13 10.46
CA ALA A 242 -28.63 -26.10 11.14
C ALA A 242 -29.48 -25.38 12.18
N GLN A 243 -28.97 -25.28 13.41
CA GLN A 243 -29.72 -24.75 14.56
C GLN A 243 -28.91 -23.69 15.31
N LEU A 244 -29.59 -22.63 15.77
CA LEU A 244 -29.10 -21.81 16.87
C LEU A 244 -29.55 -22.43 18.18
N TYR A 245 -28.59 -22.78 19.02
CA TYR A 245 -28.83 -23.20 20.41
C TYR A 245 -28.39 -22.08 21.35
N VAL A 246 -29.29 -21.66 22.23
CA VAL A 246 -29.08 -20.55 23.18
C VAL A 246 -29.29 -21.10 24.58
N SER A 247 -28.27 -21.04 25.43
CA SER A 247 -28.36 -21.33 26.86
C SER A 247 -28.36 -20.03 27.65
N LEU A 248 -29.32 -19.87 28.57
CA LEU A 248 -29.55 -18.68 29.39
C LEU A 248 -29.46 -19.06 30.88
N PRO A 249 -28.25 -19.03 31.48
CA PRO A 249 -28.02 -19.52 32.83
C PRO A 249 -28.84 -18.77 33.90
N LYS A 250 -28.99 -17.45 33.77
CA LYS A 250 -29.72 -16.61 34.74
C LYS A 250 -31.24 -16.90 34.78
N MET A 251 -31.77 -17.57 33.77
CA MET A 251 -33.16 -18.05 33.73
C MET A 251 -33.29 -19.56 33.94
N ASN A 252 -32.16 -20.28 33.93
CA ASN A 252 -32.11 -21.74 33.85
C ASN A 252 -32.94 -22.29 32.67
N ARG A 253 -32.74 -21.72 31.47
CA ARG A 253 -33.48 -22.08 30.26
C ARG A 253 -32.55 -22.26 29.07
N GLU A 254 -33.02 -23.05 28.12
CA GLU A 254 -32.35 -23.33 26.85
C GLU A 254 -33.37 -23.29 25.72
N TYR A 255 -32.95 -22.77 24.57
CA TYR A 255 -33.77 -22.68 23.37
C TYR A 255 -32.99 -23.21 22.18
N THR A 256 -33.71 -23.85 21.27
CA THR A 256 -33.18 -24.25 19.96
C THR A 256 -34.09 -23.67 18.89
N TRP A 257 -33.50 -23.10 17.86
CA TRP A 257 -34.20 -22.55 16.71
C TRP A 257 -33.56 -23.04 15.41
N GLU A 258 -34.36 -23.53 14.48
CA GLU A 258 -33.91 -24.00 13.17
C GLU A 258 -33.71 -22.82 12.22
N LEU A 259 -32.52 -22.67 11.64
CA LEU A 259 -32.25 -21.57 10.69
C LEU A 259 -33.18 -21.63 9.47
N SER A 260 -33.59 -22.84 9.09
CA SER A 260 -34.46 -23.10 7.94
C SER A 260 -35.87 -22.53 8.08
N GLU A 261 -36.27 -22.07 9.27
CA GLU A 261 -37.56 -21.40 9.48
C GLU A 261 -37.61 -20.01 8.82
N LYS A 262 -36.46 -19.34 8.66
CA LYS A 262 -36.39 -17.97 8.11
C LYS A 262 -35.43 -17.83 6.93
N LEU A 263 -34.47 -18.75 6.79
CA LEU A 263 -33.46 -18.74 5.74
C LEU A 263 -33.56 -20.01 4.89
N SER A 264 -33.14 -19.95 3.63
CA SER A 264 -32.96 -21.13 2.78
C SER A 264 -31.51 -21.56 2.63
N GLU A 265 -30.59 -20.61 2.75
CA GLU A 265 -29.15 -20.78 2.54
C GLU A 265 -28.35 -19.69 3.28
N LEU A 266 -27.04 -19.89 3.39
CA LEU A 266 -26.08 -18.83 3.75
C LEU A 266 -25.18 -18.52 2.57
N LYS A 267 -25.25 -17.29 2.07
CA LYS A 267 -24.54 -16.81 0.89
C LYS A 267 -23.18 -16.20 1.27
N GLN A 268 -22.22 -16.36 0.38
CA GLN A 268 -20.91 -15.73 0.49
C GLN A 268 -21.04 -14.21 0.54
N GLY A 269 -20.36 -13.57 1.50
CA GLY A 269 -20.38 -12.11 1.65
C GLY A 269 -21.71 -11.56 2.17
N TYR A 270 -22.48 -12.35 2.92
CA TYR A 270 -23.72 -11.87 3.56
C TYR A 270 -23.57 -11.79 5.07
N ARG A 271 -24.18 -10.77 5.65
CA ARG A 271 -24.44 -10.65 7.09
C ARG A 271 -25.90 -10.96 7.36
N TYR A 272 -26.16 -11.91 8.24
CA TYR A 272 -27.47 -12.35 8.68
C TYR A 272 -27.68 -11.89 10.11
N ILE A 273 -28.57 -10.92 10.32
CA ILE A 273 -28.91 -10.42 11.65
C ILE A 273 -30.17 -11.15 12.13
N CYS A 274 -30.00 -12.08 13.04
CA CYS A 274 -31.06 -12.81 13.71
C CYS A 274 -31.40 -12.10 15.03
N THR A 275 -32.55 -11.44 15.12
CA THR A 275 -33.04 -10.86 16.36
C THR A 275 -33.96 -11.85 17.05
N ALA A 276 -33.49 -12.44 18.15
CA ALA A 276 -34.25 -13.39 18.95
C ALA A 276 -34.90 -12.69 20.15
N THR A 277 -36.22 -12.62 20.13
CA THR A 277 -37.03 -12.16 21.26
C THR A 277 -37.28 -13.32 22.22
N ILE A 278 -36.72 -13.23 23.41
CA ILE A 278 -36.79 -14.28 24.45
C ILE A 278 -37.91 -13.94 25.44
N SER A 279 -38.96 -14.75 25.48
CA SER A 279 -39.99 -14.69 26.52
C SER A 279 -39.80 -15.88 27.48
N LEU A 280 -40.51 -15.87 28.62
CA LEU A 280 -40.37 -16.97 29.58
C LEU A 280 -40.57 -18.35 28.96
N ASP A 281 -41.51 -18.58 28.06
CA ASP A 281 -41.86 -19.91 27.53
C ASP A 281 -41.55 -20.12 26.04
N LYS A 282 -41.09 -19.09 25.32
CA LYS A 282 -40.89 -19.13 23.87
C LYS A 282 -39.71 -18.28 23.40
N ILE A 283 -39.17 -18.65 22.24
CA ILE A 283 -38.26 -17.85 21.43
C ILE A 283 -38.97 -17.50 20.11
N SER A 284 -38.83 -16.26 19.65
CA SER A 284 -39.26 -15.84 18.32
C SER A 284 -38.09 -15.12 17.64
N VAL A 285 -37.74 -15.55 16.44
CA VAL A 285 -36.59 -15.03 15.70
C VAL A 285 -37.09 -14.33 14.44
N GLU A 286 -36.63 -13.10 14.23
CA GLU A 286 -36.71 -12.43 12.94
C GLU A 286 -35.31 -12.31 12.35
N THR A 287 -35.20 -12.43 11.03
CA THR A 287 -33.91 -12.42 10.35
C THR A 287 -33.89 -11.38 9.25
N THR A 288 -32.83 -10.57 9.23
CA THR A 288 -32.53 -9.62 8.15
C THR A 288 -31.28 -10.09 7.42
N GLU A 289 -31.32 -10.11 6.09
CA GLU A 289 -30.16 -10.39 5.24
C GLU A 289 -29.57 -9.07 4.71
N GLU A 290 -28.27 -8.90 4.91
CA GLU A 290 -27.52 -7.74 4.42
C GLU A 290 -26.35 -8.23 3.55
N PRO A 291 -26.46 -8.14 2.21
CA PRO A 291 -25.31 -8.39 1.34
C PRO A 291 -24.26 -7.31 1.59
N ILE A 292 -22.98 -7.68 1.67
CA ILE A 292 -21.92 -6.68 1.52
C ILE A 292 -22.10 -5.99 0.16
N ALA A 293 -21.72 -4.71 0.08
CA ALA A 293 -21.75 -3.99 -1.18
C ALA A 293 -21.00 -4.77 -2.27
N ASP A 294 -21.55 -4.79 -3.48
CA ASP A 294 -20.91 -5.46 -4.61
C ASP A 294 -19.63 -4.72 -5.01
N TRP A 295 -18.77 -5.42 -5.74
CA TRP A 295 -17.57 -4.85 -6.31
C TRP A 295 -17.87 -3.78 -7.35
N THR A 296 -17.13 -2.68 -7.32
CA THR A 296 -17.06 -1.77 -8.47
C THR A 296 -16.05 -2.28 -9.50
N ASP A 297 -16.25 -1.95 -10.77
CA ASP A 297 -15.27 -2.23 -11.84
C ASP A 297 -13.90 -1.66 -11.46
N GLY A 298 -12.95 -2.55 -11.24
CA GLY A 298 -11.61 -2.19 -10.79
C GLY A 298 -10.73 -1.59 -11.89
N ASN A 299 -11.19 -1.58 -13.15
CA ASN A 299 -10.47 -1.01 -14.28
C ASN A 299 -10.58 0.51 -14.39
N GLN A 300 -11.41 1.14 -13.55
CA GLN A 300 -11.66 2.57 -13.59
C GLN A 300 -10.81 3.34 -12.58
N ALA A 301 -9.52 3.04 -12.52
CA ALA A 301 -8.59 3.84 -11.74
C ALA A 301 -8.41 5.22 -12.40
N THR A 302 -9.25 6.19 -12.03
CA THR A 302 -9.01 7.62 -12.28
C THR A 302 -8.03 8.19 -11.23
N GLY A 303 -6.92 7.48 -11.06
CA GLY A 303 -5.84 7.87 -10.17
C GLY A 303 -4.59 8.12 -11.00
N ASN A 304 -4.23 9.39 -11.18
CA ASN A 304 -2.85 9.69 -11.56
C ASN A 304 -1.98 9.23 -10.39
N LEU A 305 -1.07 8.28 -10.67
CA LEU A 305 0.16 8.13 -9.90
C LEU A 305 0.64 9.56 -9.57
N GLN A 306 0.70 9.93 -8.30
CA GLN A 306 1.69 10.93 -7.97
C GLN A 306 3.01 10.18 -8.08
N GLU A 307 3.69 10.42 -9.20
CA GLU A 307 5.04 9.92 -9.44
C GLU A 307 5.90 10.42 -8.29
N ASN A 308 6.26 9.54 -7.36
CA ASN A 308 7.21 9.85 -6.31
C ASN A 308 8.61 9.55 -6.85
N TRP A 309 9.37 10.61 -7.11
CA TRP A 309 10.73 10.54 -7.63
C TRP A 309 11.75 10.09 -6.58
N ILE A 310 11.30 9.89 -5.33
CA ILE A 310 12.05 9.18 -4.29
C ILE A 310 11.64 7.70 -4.35
N GLN A 311 12.40 6.92 -5.12
CA GLN A 311 12.07 5.52 -5.46
C GLN A 311 12.08 4.55 -4.27
N ARG A 312 12.70 4.93 -3.15
CA ARG A 312 12.77 4.13 -1.92
C ARG A 312 12.55 5.03 -0.71
N THR A 313 11.54 4.72 0.09
CA THR A 313 11.26 5.45 1.32
C THR A 313 12.40 5.25 2.33
N ILE A 314 12.54 6.17 3.28
CA ILE A 314 13.54 6.01 4.36
C ILE A 314 13.21 4.81 5.25
N ASP A 315 11.92 4.47 5.42
CA ASP A 315 11.46 3.31 6.20
C ASP A 315 11.91 1.98 5.62
N ASP A 316 11.99 1.88 4.30
CA ASP A 316 12.43 0.66 3.62
C ASP A 316 13.96 0.52 3.59
N LEU A 317 14.73 1.50 4.08
CA LEU A 317 16.19 1.39 4.16
C LEU A 317 16.60 0.48 5.34
N PRO A 318 17.63 -0.38 5.16
CA PRO A 318 18.14 -1.16 6.26
C PRO A 318 18.76 -0.24 7.32
N THR A 319 18.44 -0.48 8.59
CA THR A 319 19.09 0.24 9.70
C THR A 319 20.59 -0.01 9.71
N GLY A 320 21.38 1.04 9.94
CA GLY A 320 22.83 0.95 9.97
C GLY A 320 23.51 2.20 9.42
N ALA A 321 24.85 2.18 9.45
CA ALA A 321 25.65 3.30 8.97
C ALA A 321 25.47 3.51 7.46
N ILE A 322 25.23 4.76 7.06
CA ILE A 322 25.33 5.19 5.67
C ILE A 322 26.81 5.41 5.37
N LYS A 323 27.30 4.79 4.30
CA LYS A 323 28.70 4.86 3.93
C LYS A 323 29.12 6.32 3.69
N VAL A 324 30.22 6.71 4.31
CA VAL A 324 30.85 8.01 4.07
C VAL A 324 31.75 7.97 2.84
N GLU A 325 31.60 8.96 1.96
CA GLU A 325 32.44 9.21 0.80
C GLU A 325 33.38 10.38 1.10
N THR A 326 34.69 10.11 1.14
CA THR A 326 35.74 11.08 1.48
C THR A 326 36.72 11.33 0.34
N VAL A 327 36.74 10.45 -0.68
CA VAL A 327 37.76 10.43 -1.74
C VAL A 327 37.17 10.88 -3.07
N ASN A 328 36.02 10.33 -3.46
CA ASN A 328 35.45 10.58 -4.78
C ASN A 328 34.54 11.80 -4.83
N ASP A 329 33.82 12.18 -3.76
CA ASP A 329 32.89 13.35 -3.71
C ASP A 329 32.01 13.44 -4.97
N LYS A 330 31.48 12.29 -5.36
CA LYS A 330 30.75 12.07 -6.61
C LYS A 330 29.44 11.32 -6.32
N PRO A 331 28.49 11.92 -5.59
CA PRO A 331 27.21 11.27 -5.28
C PRO A 331 26.44 10.84 -6.54
N TRP A 332 26.68 11.50 -7.67
CA TRP A 332 26.04 11.17 -8.96
C TRP A 332 26.49 9.84 -9.58
N GLN A 333 27.63 9.28 -9.16
CA GLN A 333 28.15 7.99 -9.65
C GLN A 333 27.53 6.78 -8.93
N TYR A 334 26.79 7.02 -7.86
CA TYR A 334 26.06 5.97 -7.16
C TYR A 334 24.78 5.61 -7.91
N GLU A 335 24.26 4.42 -7.65
CA GLU A 335 23.00 3.97 -8.25
C GLU A 335 21.85 4.88 -7.83
N ILE A 336 20.88 5.08 -8.72
CA ILE A 336 19.68 5.87 -8.46
C ILE A 336 18.96 5.32 -7.23
N GLY A 337 18.43 6.21 -6.38
CA GLY A 337 17.74 5.84 -5.14
C GLY A 337 18.67 5.71 -3.91
N ASN A 338 20.00 5.66 -4.10
CA ASN A 338 20.91 5.58 -2.96
C ASN A 338 21.02 6.89 -2.19
N TRP A 339 21.24 6.75 -0.88
CA TRP A 339 21.65 7.82 0.02
C TRP A 339 23.15 7.74 0.28
N ILE A 340 23.82 8.89 0.20
CA ILE A 340 25.27 9.02 0.28
C ILE A 340 25.60 10.12 1.27
N PHE A 341 26.45 9.82 2.25
CA PHE A 341 27.04 10.84 3.10
C PHE A 341 28.38 11.25 2.53
N VAL A 342 28.53 12.53 2.20
CA VAL A 342 29.77 13.07 1.64
C VAL A 342 30.46 13.92 2.69
N ALA A 343 31.76 13.68 2.87
CA ALA A 343 32.61 14.41 3.81
C ALA A 343 34.01 14.61 3.20
N LYS A 344 34.14 15.59 2.31
CA LYS A 344 35.37 15.89 1.58
C LYS A 344 36.27 16.86 2.31
N SER A 345 37.53 16.46 2.49
CA SER A 345 38.60 17.31 3.04
C SER A 345 38.18 18.00 4.34
N VAL A 346 37.59 17.22 5.25
CA VAL A 346 37.18 17.62 6.60
C VAL A 346 38.20 17.14 7.62
N ASN A 347 38.35 17.84 8.76
CA ASN A 347 39.26 17.38 9.81
C ASN A 347 38.56 16.39 10.75
N GLN A 348 37.24 16.53 10.92
CA GLN A 348 36.43 15.65 11.76
C GLN A 348 35.25 15.11 10.95
N ILE A 349 35.40 13.88 10.48
CA ILE A 349 34.32 13.19 9.78
C ILE A 349 33.13 13.05 10.74
N GLY A 350 31.97 13.48 10.26
CA GLY A 350 30.70 13.30 10.94
C GLY A 350 30.20 11.85 10.85
N GLU A 351 28.90 11.67 11.06
CA GLU A 351 28.24 10.38 10.88
C GLU A 351 26.90 10.54 10.17
N ALA A 352 26.51 9.50 9.46
CA ALA A 352 25.16 9.37 8.93
C ALA A 352 24.73 7.92 9.05
N ALA A 353 23.48 7.71 9.46
CA ALA A 353 22.92 6.38 9.67
C ALA A 353 21.42 6.38 9.43
N VAL A 354 20.90 5.23 9.02
CA VAL A 354 19.49 4.92 9.12
C VAL A 354 19.25 4.34 10.50
N ILE A 355 18.45 5.02 11.31
CA ILE A 355 18.11 4.60 12.67
C ILE A 355 16.59 4.54 12.82
N ASN A 356 16.09 3.69 13.73
CA ASN A 356 14.69 3.75 14.14
C ASN A 356 14.53 4.86 15.20
N ASP A 357 13.70 5.85 14.91
CA ASP A 357 13.37 6.92 15.86
C ASP A 357 12.18 6.48 16.72
N SER A 358 12.41 6.27 18.01
CA SER A 358 11.39 5.76 18.93
C SER A 358 10.20 6.72 19.13
N SER A 359 10.33 8.00 18.81
CA SER A 359 9.20 8.95 18.90
C SER A 359 8.24 8.84 17.71
N LEU A 360 8.72 8.33 16.57
CA LEU A 360 7.91 8.08 15.38
C LEU A 360 7.59 6.59 15.20
N GLU A 361 8.36 5.67 15.79
CA GLU A 361 8.36 4.23 15.47
C GLU A 361 8.74 3.92 14.01
N HIS A 362 9.41 4.87 13.34
CA HIS A 362 9.80 4.81 11.92
C HIS A 362 11.33 4.94 11.77
N ASN A 363 11.88 4.51 10.62
CA ASN A 363 13.27 4.79 10.30
C ASN A 363 13.45 6.22 9.83
N VAL A 364 14.58 6.81 10.20
CA VAL A 364 14.97 8.17 9.84
C VAL A 364 16.43 8.17 9.41
N ILE A 365 16.79 9.10 8.54
CA ILE A 365 18.20 9.37 8.25
C ILE A 365 18.68 10.37 9.29
N HIS A 366 19.51 9.88 10.21
CA HIS A 366 20.31 10.70 11.11
C HIS A 366 21.57 11.16 10.39
N CYS A 367 21.90 12.43 10.52
CA CYS A 367 23.15 13.00 10.03
C CYS A 367 23.71 14.01 11.03
N LYS A 368 24.99 13.84 11.36
CA LYS A 368 25.75 14.74 12.22
C LYS A 368 27.01 15.17 11.50
N ILE A 369 27.22 16.47 11.40
CA ILE A 369 28.37 17.08 10.74
C ILE A 369 29.11 17.95 11.75
N ASN A 370 30.37 17.60 12.01
CA ASN A 370 31.20 18.22 13.05
C ASN A 370 31.86 19.51 12.56
N ASP A 371 32.62 19.47 11.47
CA ASP A 371 33.31 20.65 10.90
C ASP A 371 33.07 20.88 9.41
N ASN A 372 33.30 22.12 8.97
CA ASN A 372 33.29 22.55 7.56
C ASN A 372 31.91 22.40 6.86
N ASN A 373 30.98 23.28 7.26
CA ASN A 373 29.62 23.52 6.74
C ASN A 373 29.51 24.03 5.28
N THR A 374 30.53 23.74 4.47
CA THR A 374 30.53 24.14 3.06
C THR A 374 29.65 23.18 2.28
N TRP A 375 28.66 23.70 1.56
CA TRP A 375 27.62 22.90 0.89
C TRP A 375 28.15 21.88 -0.13
N TYR A 376 29.36 22.07 -0.67
CA TYR A 376 29.98 21.12 -1.62
C TYR A 376 31.01 20.19 -0.95
N LYS A 377 31.13 20.20 0.38
CA LYS A 377 32.09 19.36 1.12
C LYS A 377 31.42 18.41 2.10
N THR A 378 30.39 18.86 2.81
CA THR A 378 29.67 18.05 3.80
C THR A 378 28.18 18.09 3.55
N TYR A 379 27.60 16.94 3.23
CA TYR A 379 26.18 16.82 2.93
C TYR A 379 25.73 15.37 2.92
N ILE A 380 24.43 15.15 3.13
CA ILE A 380 23.77 13.91 2.73
C ILE A 380 23.05 14.15 1.40
N ALA A 381 23.24 13.26 0.46
CA ALA A 381 22.65 13.33 -0.88
C ALA A 381 21.84 12.08 -1.18
N HIS A 382 20.76 12.26 -1.95
CA HIS A 382 19.99 11.20 -2.54
C HIS A 382 20.14 11.26 -4.07
N ARG A 383 20.55 10.14 -4.70
CA ARG A 383 20.69 10.07 -6.15
C ARG A 383 19.31 9.98 -6.80
N MET A 384 18.99 10.94 -7.66
CA MET A 384 17.65 11.06 -8.26
C MET A 384 17.56 10.40 -9.64
N PRO A 385 16.37 9.90 -10.05
CA PRO A 385 16.11 9.58 -11.45
C PRO A 385 16.02 10.88 -12.29
N THR A 386 15.99 10.76 -13.62
CA THR A 386 15.94 11.92 -14.54
C THR A 386 14.50 12.45 -14.69
N PRO A 387 14.15 13.60 -14.07
CA PRO A 387 12.79 14.13 -14.09
C PRO A 387 12.43 14.80 -15.40
N LYS A 388 11.13 15.00 -15.65
CA LYS A 388 10.65 15.83 -16.76
C LYS A 388 10.82 17.31 -16.41
N ARG A 389 10.79 18.18 -17.42
CA ARG A 389 10.80 19.65 -17.26
C ARG A 389 9.45 20.16 -16.74
N GLU A 390 9.13 19.81 -15.51
CA GLU A 390 7.90 20.19 -14.82
C GLU A 390 8.21 20.70 -13.40
N VAL A 391 7.19 21.18 -12.70
CA VAL A 391 7.34 21.62 -11.31
C VAL A 391 7.02 20.44 -10.39
N TYR A 392 7.93 20.12 -9.48
CA TYR A 392 7.74 19.07 -8.49
C TYR A 392 7.80 19.64 -7.08
N THR A 393 6.96 19.10 -6.21
CA THR A 393 6.87 19.46 -4.79
C THR A 393 7.62 18.42 -3.97
N LEU A 394 8.71 18.85 -3.33
CA LEU A 394 9.44 18.09 -2.32
C LEU A 394 8.75 18.28 -0.96
N LYS A 395 8.34 17.19 -0.32
CA LYS A 395 7.81 17.14 1.05
C LYS A 395 8.73 16.29 1.92
N PHE A 396 8.95 16.73 3.15
CA PHE A 396 9.68 15.95 4.17
C PHE A 396 9.49 16.54 5.56
N LYS A 397 9.84 15.77 6.57
CA LYS A 397 9.91 16.22 7.97
C LYS A 397 11.35 16.22 8.46
N MET A 398 11.71 17.25 9.21
CA MET A 398 13.06 17.38 9.76
C MET A 398 13.04 17.96 11.18
N LYS A 399 13.87 17.39 12.06
CA LYS A 399 14.26 17.95 13.36
C LYS A 399 15.78 17.98 13.48
N GLY A 400 16.32 18.65 14.49
CA GLY A 400 17.76 18.67 14.74
C GLY A 400 18.19 19.69 15.77
N THR A 401 19.47 20.06 15.75
CA THR A 401 20.04 21.05 16.67
C THR A 401 19.34 22.40 16.51
N ALA A 402 18.62 22.84 17.55
CA ALA A 402 17.88 24.09 17.53
C ALA A 402 18.74 25.29 17.11
N ASN A 403 18.15 26.21 16.34
CA ASN A 403 18.79 27.44 15.84
C ASN A 403 19.94 27.22 14.85
N LYS A 404 20.11 26.01 14.33
CA LYS A 404 20.98 25.74 13.17
C LYS A 404 20.14 25.57 11.92
N SER A 405 20.78 25.69 10.76
CA SER A 405 20.08 25.61 9.49
C SER A 405 20.70 24.60 8.54
N VAL A 406 19.86 24.02 7.68
CA VAL A 406 20.23 23.07 6.63
C VAL A 406 19.75 23.63 5.30
N ARG A 407 20.59 23.57 4.27
CA ARG A 407 20.23 23.91 2.89
C ARG A 407 19.68 22.67 2.21
N CYS A 408 18.53 22.81 1.55
CA CYS A 408 18.00 21.83 0.60
C CYS A 408 18.25 22.34 -0.82
N ILE A 409 18.89 21.52 -1.66
CA ILE A 409 19.37 21.88 -3.00
C ILE A 409 19.17 20.69 -3.93
N ILE A 410 18.78 20.92 -5.18
CA ILE A 410 18.87 19.92 -6.25
C ILE A 410 19.83 20.45 -7.30
N LEU A 411 20.85 19.66 -7.62
CA LEU A 411 21.87 20.05 -8.58
C LEU A 411 22.46 18.86 -9.32
N ARG A 412 23.10 19.15 -10.46
CA ARG A 412 23.90 18.22 -11.24
C ARG A 412 25.37 18.23 -10.80
N GLU A 413 26.12 17.20 -11.18
CA GLU A 413 27.56 17.04 -10.97
C GLU A 413 28.42 18.29 -11.26
N ASP A 414 28.04 19.09 -12.26
CA ASP A 414 28.73 20.30 -12.71
C ASP A 414 28.23 21.57 -12.01
N LYS A 415 27.44 21.42 -10.94
CA LYS A 415 26.83 22.49 -10.13
C LYS A 415 25.83 23.34 -10.91
N LYS A 416 25.19 22.79 -11.94
CA LYS A 416 23.93 23.33 -12.45
C LYS A 416 22.83 23.10 -11.43
N ILE A 417 22.22 24.19 -10.95
CA ILE A 417 21.31 24.19 -9.79
C ILE A 417 19.88 24.33 -10.30
N ILE A 418 19.02 23.38 -9.97
CA ILE A 418 17.59 23.44 -10.28
C ILE A 418 16.94 24.57 -9.47
N ALA A 419 16.11 25.36 -10.13
CA ALA A 419 15.47 26.50 -9.51
C ALA A 419 14.38 26.05 -8.52
N ILE A 420 14.28 26.77 -7.40
CA ILE A 420 13.15 26.70 -6.48
C ILE A 420 12.26 27.91 -6.74
N ASN A 421 10.96 27.69 -6.88
CA ASN A 421 9.99 28.77 -7.00
C ASN A 421 9.89 29.55 -5.69
N ALA A 422 10.08 30.87 -5.76
CA ALA A 422 9.98 31.80 -4.65
C ALA A 422 8.87 32.83 -4.92
N PRO A 423 8.37 33.54 -3.88
CA PRO A 423 7.38 34.60 -4.05
C PRO A 423 7.81 35.69 -5.04
N ASP A 424 6.82 36.44 -5.55
CA ASP A 424 7.01 37.56 -6.48
C ASP A 424 7.67 37.17 -7.82
N ASN A 425 7.39 35.96 -8.32
CA ASN A 425 7.98 35.41 -9.56
C ASN A 425 9.51 35.41 -9.54
N LYS A 426 10.09 35.09 -8.38
CA LYS A 426 11.54 34.94 -8.21
C LYS A 426 11.92 33.47 -8.08
N TYR A 427 13.20 33.22 -8.21
CA TYR A 427 13.81 31.90 -8.13
C TYR A 427 14.98 31.92 -7.16
N GLN A 428 15.24 30.80 -6.49
CA GLN A 428 16.41 30.63 -5.63
C GLN A 428 17.02 29.25 -5.83
N GLY A 429 18.33 29.11 -5.58
CA GLY A 429 19.04 27.85 -5.78
C GLY A 429 19.11 26.96 -4.54
N ALA A 430 18.80 27.47 -3.35
CA ALA A 430 18.73 26.68 -2.13
C ALA A 430 17.59 27.15 -1.25
N TYR A 431 16.92 26.20 -0.58
CA TYR A 431 15.99 26.50 0.48
C TYR A 431 16.67 26.39 1.84
N MET A 432 16.55 27.43 2.67
CA MET A 432 17.11 27.45 4.04
C MET A 432 16.09 26.90 5.04
N LEU A 433 16.37 25.72 5.59
CA LEU A 433 15.59 25.04 6.61
C LEU A 433 16.12 25.44 7.99
N ASN A 434 15.24 25.77 8.94
CA ASN A 434 15.63 26.12 10.31
C ASN A 434 15.26 24.98 11.25
N LEU A 435 16.27 24.37 11.88
CA LEU A 435 16.09 23.22 12.73
C LEU A 435 15.45 23.59 14.07
N THR A 436 14.57 22.71 14.51
CA THR A 436 13.92 22.69 15.83
C THR A 436 14.15 21.32 16.46
N GLU A 437 13.99 21.23 17.78
CA GLU A 437 14.12 19.95 18.48
C GLU A 437 12.98 18.98 18.11
N GLU A 438 11.82 19.52 17.75
CA GLU A 438 10.66 18.78 17.24
C GLU A 438 10.66 18.70 15.71
N TYR A 439 10.00 17.67 15.17
CA TYR A 439 9.81 17.52 13.73
C TYR A 439 8.97 18.65 13.16
N LYS A 440 9.50 19.29 12.13
CA LYS A 440 8.79 20.27 11.32
C LYS A 440 8.63 19.76 9.90
N GLU A 441 7.44 19.94 9.33
CA GLU A 441 7.15 19.64 7.94
C GLU A 441 7.62 20.78 7.02
N TYR A 442 8.16 20.39 5.87
CA TYR A 442 8.66 21.28 4.83
C TYR A 442 8.06 20.90 3.49
N GLN A 443 7.75 21.92 2.69
CA GLN A 443 7.26 21.79 1.33
C GLN A 443 8.03 22.78 0.44
N ILE A 444 8.65 22.29 -0.63
CA ILE A 444 9.50 23.08 -1.53
C ILE A 444 9.17 22.75 -2.98
N ASP A 445 8.86 23.76 -3.79
CA ASP A 445 8.58 23.58 -5.20
C ASP A 445 9.83 23.81 -6.06
N PHE A 446 10.34 22.74 -6.65
CA PHE A 446 11.44 22.77 -7.62
C PHE A 446 10.87 22.83 -9.04
N ASP A 447 11.36 23.77 -9.84
CA ASP A 447 11.02 23.90 -11.25
C ASP A 447 12.14 23.31 -12.10
N PHE A 448 11.96 22.06 -12.55
CA PHE A 448 12.96 21.35 -13.34
C PHE A 448 13.07 21.86 -14.77
N SER A 449 12.24 22.81 -15.20
CA SER A 449 12.43 23.53 -16.46
C SER A 449 13.46 24.67 -16.34
N LYS A 450 13.89 25.02 -15.11
CA LYS A 450 14.71 26.19 -14.83
C LYS A 450 15.93 25.86 -13.98
N GLN A 451 17.03 26.54 -14.27
CA GLN A 451 18.24 26.53 -13.45
C GLN A 451 18.71 27.95 -13.14
N VAL A 452 19.34 28.11 -11.98
CA VAL A 452 19.91 29.38 -11.51
C VAL A 452 21.42 29.26 -11.30
N LEU A 453 22.11 30.41 -11.34
CA LEU A 453 23.58 30.45 -11.26
C LEU A 453 24.14 30.28 -9.85
N SER A 454 23.33 30.50 -8.81
CA SER A 454 23.81 30.59 -7.43
C SER A 454 22.78 30.09 -6.44
N ILE A 455 23.27 29.44 -5.38
CA ILE A 455 22.47 29.00 -4.25
C ILE A 455 22.18 30.12 -3.23
N TYR A 456 22.86 31.27 -3.33
CA TYR A 456 22.83 32.32 -2.29
C TYR A 456 21.83 33.44 -2.56
N ASN A 457 21.45 33.63 -3.82
CA ASN A 457 20.68 34.79 -4.23
C ASN A 457 19.28 34.38 -4.68
N THR A 458 18.31 35.16 -4.27
CA THR A 458 16.99 35.17 -4.90
C THR A 458 17.06 36.08 -6.13
N VAL A 459 16.71 35.54 -7.30
CA VAL A 459 16.90 36.19 -8.60
C VAL A 459 15.60 36.18 -9.40
N THR A 460 15.46 37.11 -10.34
CA THR A 460 14.39 37.08 -11.36
C THR A 460 14.81 36.28 -12.59
N ASP A 461 16.11 36.25 -12.87
CA ASP A 461 16.66 35.64 -14.08
C ASP A 461 16.94 34.15 -13.86
N TYR A 462 16.63 33.35 -14.88
CA TYR A 462 16.92 31.93 -14.94
C TYR A 462 17.38 31.54 -16.34
N THR A 463 17.94 30.35 -16.47
CA THR A 463 18.15 29.71 -17.78
C THR A 463 17.33 28.43 -17.84
N GLU A 464 16.86 28.07 -19.03
CA GLU A 464 16.14 26.82 -19.21
C GLU A 464 17.08 25.62 -19.06
N THR A 465 16.56 24.54 -18.49
CA THR A 465 17.30 23.27 -18.40
C THR A 465 17.28 22.53 -19.73
N THR A 466 18.40 21.91 -20.09
CA THR A 466 18.46 20.94 -21.19
C THR A 466 18.31 19.52 -20.64
N ASP A 467 18.06 18.53 -21.51
CA ASP A 467 17.97 17.12 -21.09
C ASP A 467 19.25 16.68 -20.35
N GLU A 468 20.40 17.15 -20.83
CA GLU A 468 21.70 16.94 -20.20
C GLU A 468 21.77 17.48 -18.76
N VAL A 469 21.08 18.57 -18.42
CA VAL A 469 21.06 19.11 -17.05
C VAL A 469 20.29 18.21 -16.10
N LEU A 470 19.30 17.49 -16.60
CA LEU A 470 18.41 16.63 -15.81
C LEU A 470 19.03 15.26 -15.52
N GLU A 471 20.11 14.92 -16.22
CA GLU A 471 20.94 13.77 -15.90
C GLU A 471 21.82 14.04 -14.68
N ASN A 472 22.21 12.97 -13.96
CA ASN A 472 23.15 13.04 -12.85
C ASN A 472 22.74 13.97 -11.68
N LEU A 473 21.44 14.21 -11.52
CA LEU A 473 20.89 14.99 -10.41
C LEU A 473 20.96 14.27 -9.07
N PHE A 474 21.12 15.06 -8.02
CA PHE A 474 20.98 14.60 -6.65
C PHE A 474 20.32 15.65 -5.78
N LEU A 475 19.46 15.20 -4.87
CA LEU A 475 18.87 15.99 -3.81
C LEU A 475 19.86 16.05 -2.66
N GLN A 476 20.19 17.24 -2.19
CA GLN A 476 21.22 17.49 -1.21
C GLN A 476 20.66 18.20 0.02
N PHE A 477 21.01 17.69 1.21
CA PHE A 477 20.85 18.38 2.49
C PHE A 477 22.23 18.68 3.08
N SER A 478 22.56 19.97 3.18
CA SER A 478 23.88 20.42 3.64
C SER A 478 23.77 21.44 4.77
N PRO A 479 24.45 21.27 5.91
CA PRO A 479 24.40 22.25 6.99
C PRO A 479 24.93 23.62 6.58
N ALA A 480 24.32 24.66 7.14
CA ALA A 480 24.80 26.03 7.08
C ALA A 480 25.66 26.41 8.29
N ASN A 481 25.79 25.54 9.29
CA ASN A 481 26.55 25.76 10.52
C ASN A 481 27.40 24.52 10.85
N ASN A 482 28.52 24.69 11.56
CA ASN A 482 29.29 23.56 12.10
C ASN A 482 28.53 22.91 13.28
N ASP A 483 28.94 21.69 13.67
CA ASP A 483 28.29 20.87 14.70
C ASP A 483 26.77 20.70 14.49
N THR A 484 26.33 20.55 13.25
CA THR A 484 24.89 20.43 12.96
C THR A 484 24.48 18.97 12.94
N GLU A 485 23.47 18.64 13.73
CA GLU A 485 22.83 17.33 13.75
C GLU A 485 21.37 17.47 13.34
N PHE A 486 20.90 16.59 12.47
CA PHE A 486 19.53 16.57 11.99
C PHE A 486 19.04 15.17 11.66
N TYR A 487 17.72 15.03 11.63
CA TYR A 487 17.02 13.79 11.34
C TYR A 487 16.01 14.07 10.23
N LEU A 488 16.05 13.27 9.17
CA LEU A 488 15.21 13.40 8.00
C LEU A 488 14.24 12.22 7.91
N TYR A 489 12.97 12.51 7.70
CA TYR A 489 11.90 11.53 7.61
C TYR A 489 10.95 11.88 6.46
N ASP A 490 10.32 10.85 5.88
CA ASP A 490 9.21 10.97 4.92
C ASP A 490 9.53 11.87 3.71
N VAL A 491 10.66 11.60 3.05
CA VAL A 491 11.10 12.38 1.88
C VAL A 491 10.38 11.91 0.64
N VAL A 492 9.62 12.81 0.03
CA VAL A 492 8.73 12.54 -1.10
C VAL A 492 8.85 13.68 -2.10
N LEU A 493 9.01 13.36 -3.40
CA LEU A 493 9.08 14.35 -4.46
C LEU A 493 8.02 14.03 -5.53
N GLU A 494 6.97 14.85 -5.60
CA GLU A 494 5.78 14.59 -6.42
C GLU A 494 5.58 15.65 -7.49
N LEU A 495 5.03 15.29 -8.64
CA LEU A 495 4.63 16.27 -9.65
C LEU A 495 3.58 17.22 -9.10
N LYS A 496 3.83 18.54 -9.18
CA LYS A 496 2.90 19.57 -8.72
C LYS A 496 1.71 19.63 -9.69
N LYS A 497 0.53 19.25 -9.20
CA LYS A 497 -0.72 19.39 -9.97
C LYS A 497 -1.11 20.87 -10.05
N ASN A 498 -1.38 21.35 -11.26
CA ASN A 498 -1.92 22.68 -11.52
C ASN A 498 -3.35 22.83 -10.98
#